data_AF-A0A314ZBK3-F1
#
_entry.id   AF-A0A314ZBK3-F1
#
_cell.length_a   1.000
_cell.length_b   1.000
_cell.length_c   1.000
_cell.angle_alpha   90.00
_cell.angle_beta   90.00
_cell.angle_gamma   90.00
#
_symmetry.space_group_name_H-M   'P 1'
#
loop_
_entity.id
_entity.type
_entity.pdbx_description
1 polymer ?
#
loop_
_entity_poly.entity_id
_entity_poly.type
_entity_poly.pdbx_seq_one_letter_code
_entity_poly.pdbx_strand_id
1 'polypeptide(L)'
;MALVLHAGNTNKNGFKALIAAEYTGVKVELVKNFEMGVSNKSPKFLEMNPIGKVPVLETPDGPVFESNAIARYVTRLKADNPLFGSSLIEYAHVEQWIDFATLEIDANILRWLIPRIGFAVSFLRLRKLQFLH
;
A
#
# COMPACT_ATOMS: atom_id res chain seq x y z
N MET A 1 18.65 -5.04 -12.25
CA MET A 1 17.28 -5.56 -12.46
C MET A 1 16.29 -4.41 -12.34
N ALA A 2 15.17 -4.47 -13.05
CA ALA A 2 14.10 -3.47 -12.93
C ALA A 2 13.34 -3.66 -11.61
N LEU A 3 12.88 -2.55 -11.01
CA LEU A 3 11.98 -2.59 -9.86
C LEU A 3 10.57 -2.90 -10.36
N VAL A 4 9.98 -4.00 -9.88
CA VAL A 4 8.64 -4.45 -10.32
C VAL A 4 7.68 -4.40 -9.15
N LEU A 5 6.61 -3.63 -9.29
CA LEU A 5 5.56 -3.49 -8.28
C LEU A 5 4.40 -4.43 -8.59
N HIS A 6 4.15 -5.36 -7.67
CA HIS A 6 3.04 -6.28 -7.71
C HIS A 6 1.85 -5.71 -6.94
N ALA A 7 0.90 -5.10 -7.65
CA ALA A 7 -0.35 -4.58 -7.11
C ALA A 7 -1.41 -4.45 -8.22
N GLY A 8 -2.69 -4.43 -7.84
CA GLY A 8 -3.76 -4.05 -8.78
C GLY A 8 -3.66 -2.58 -9.20
N ASN A 9 -4.10 -2.25 -10.42
CA ASN A 9 -3.96 -0.91 -11.02
C ASN A 9 -4.77 0.21 -10.33
N THR A 10 -5.70 -0.12 -9.43
CA THR A 10 -6.49 0.82 -8.62
C THR A 10 -6.12 0.79 -7.14
N ASN A 11 -5.03 0.10 -6.78
CA ASN A 11 -4.67 -0.09 -5.39
C ASN A 11 -4.02 1.16 -4.77
N LYS A 12 -4.74 1.81 -3.84
CA LYS A 12 -4.26 3.02 -3.14
C LYS A 12 -2.87 2.87 -2.50
N ASN A 13 -2.57 1.68 -1.98
CA ASN A 13 -1.31 1.41 -1.30
C ASN A 13 -0.16 1.24 -2.30
N GLY A 14 -0.43 0.66 -3.47
CA GLY A 14 0.51 0.61 -4.60
C GLY A 14 0.86 2.00 -5.15
N PHE A 15 -0.11 2.91 -5.18
CA PHE A 15 0.14 4.29 -5.64
C PHE A 15 1.19 5.03 -4.81
N LYS A 16 1.34 4.74 -3.51
CA LYS A 16 2.39 5.35 -2.68
C LYS A 16 3.78 5.16 -3.28
N ALA A 17 4.08 3.94 -3.73
CA ALA A 17 5.36 3.59 -4.35
C ALA A 17 5.53 4.25 -5.72
N LEU A 18 4.48 4.26 -6.55
CA LEU A 18 4.52 4.86 -7.89
C LEU A 18 4.66 6.39 -7.83
N ILE A 19 4.01 7.03 -6.87
CA ILE A 19 4.16 8.47 -6.63
C ILE A 19 5.58 8.78 -6.18
N ALA A 20 6.11 8.04 -5.20
CA ALA A 20 7.50 8.21 -4.75
C ALA A 20 8.50 8.02 -5.91
N ALA A 21 8.25 7.02 -6.76
CA ALA A 21 9.04 6.74 -7.95
C ALA A 21 9.04 7.93 -8.92
N GLU A 22 7.86 8.49 -9.23
CA GLU A 22 7.72 9.64 -10.11
C GLU A 22 8.46 10.89 -9.59
N TYR A 23 8.27 11.25 -8.33
CA TYR A 23 8.91 12.43 -7.73
C TYR A 23 10.44 12.30 -7.61
N THR A 24 10.95 11.07 -7.51
CA THR A 24 12.40 10.82 -7.46
C THR A 24 12.99 10.52 -8.83
N GLY A 25 12.19 10.27 -9.86
CA GLY A 25 12.65 9.80 -11.16
C GLY A 25 13.19 8.37 -11.13
N VAL A 26 12.82 7.58 -10.12
CA VAL A 26 13.15 6.14 -10.05
C VAL A 26 12.14 5.38 -10.93
N LYS A 27 12.63 4.49 -11.79
CA LYS A 27 11.74 3.67 -12.63
C LYS A 27 11.18 2.48 -11.84
N VAL A 28 9.86 2.46 -11.63
CA VAL A 28 9.13 1.32 -11.05
C VAL A 28 8.06 0.87 -12.03
N GLU A 29 8.08 -0.41 -12.41
CA GLU A 29 7.13 -0.98 -13.36
C GLU A 29 5.99 -1.70 -12.63
N LEU A 30 4.75 -1.27 -12.86
CA LEU A 30 3.57 -1.95 -12.33
C LEU A 30 3.21 -3.17 -13.19
N VAL A 31 2.95 -4.32 -12.55
CA VAL A 31 2.47 -5.52 -13.24
C VAL A 31 1.13 -5.26 -13.93
N LYS A 32 1.07 -5.41 -15.27
CA LYS A 32 -0.10 -5.06 -16.10
C LYS A 32 -1.35 -5.91 -15.82
N ASN A 33 -1.18 -7.21 -15.57
CA ASN A 33 -2.28 -8.17 -15.45
C ASN A 33 -2.39 -8.74 -14.02
N PHE A 34 -2.24 -7.88 -13.02
CA PHE A 34 -2.34 -8.31 -11.63
C PHE A 34 -3.81 -8.47 -11.20
N GLU A 35 -4.20 -9.69 -10.86
CA GLU A 35 -5.56 -10.02 -10.41
C GLU A 35 -5.60 -10.34 -8.92
N MET A 36 -6.32 -9.52 -8.15
CA MET A 36 -6.55 -9.75 -6.73
C MET A 36 -7.41 -11.01 -6.52
N GLY A 37 -6.93 -11.92 -5.67
CA GLY A 37 -7.55 -13.22 -5.41
C GLY A 37 -6.94 -14.36 -6.20
N VAL A 38 -6.20 -14.06 -7.28
CA VAL A 38 -5.55 -15.05 -8.15
C VAL A 38 -4.02 -14.87 -8.11
N SER A 39 -3.51 -13.73 -8.58
CA SER A 39 -2.06 -13.46 -8.66
C SER A 39 -1.40 -13.47 -7.28
N ASN A 40 -2.03 -12.83 -6.28
CA ASN A 40 -1.53 -12.73 -4.92
C ASN A 40 -1.60 -14.06 -4.11
N LYS A 41 -2.22 -15.10 -4.67
CA LYS A 41 -2.28 -16.44 -4.06
C LYS A 41 -1.34 -17.44 -4.74
N SER A 42 -0.67 -17.05 -5.81
CA SER A 42 0.28 -17.92 -6.50
C SER A 42 1.45 -18.28 -5.57
N PRO A 43 2.02 -19.50 -5.67
CA PRO A 43 3.18 -19.89 -4.84
C PRO A 43 4.34 -18.89 -4.95
N LYS A 44 4.65 -18.45 -6.18
CA LYS A 44 5.68 -17.43 -6.44
C LYS A 44 5.43 -16.11 -5.71
N PHE A 45 4.18 -15.65 -5.63
CA PHE A 45 3.87 -14.43 -4.89
C PHE A 45 3.97 -14.64 -3.37
N LEU A 46 3.52 -15.80 -2.88
CA LEU A 46 3.57 -16.13 -1.45
C LEU A 46 5.01 -16.34 -0.95
N GLU A 47 5.93 -16.75 -1.81
CA GLU A 47 7.37 -16.73 -1.52
C GLU A 47 7.89 -15.30 -1.24
N MET A 48 7.33 -14.28 -1.91
CA MET A 48 7.71 -12.89 -1.69
C MET A 48 7.01 -12.25 -0.49
N ASN A 49 5.73 -12.56 -0.29
CA ASN A 49 4.96 -12.10 0.86
C ASN A 49 4.00 -13.21 1.33
N PRO A 50 4.32 -13.91 2.44
CA PRO A 50 3.52 -15.04 2.92
C PRO A 50 2.11 -14.64 3.36
N ILE A 51 1.86 -13.34 3.61
CA ILE A 51 0.54 -12.82 3.96
C ILE A 51 -0.38 -12.72 2.72
N GLY A 52 0.18 -12.76 1.51
CA GLY A 52 -0.59 -12.65 0.26
C GLY A 52 -1.23 -11.28 0.05
N LYS A 53 -0.74 -10.24 0.74
CA LYS A 53 -1.21 -8.86 0.61
C LYS A 53 -0.38 -8.08 -0.41
N VAL A 54 -1.01 -7.06 -0.99
CA VAL A 54 -0.37 -6.10 -1.91
C VAL A 54 -0.33 -4.71 -1.28
N PRO A 55 0.62 -3.84 -1.69
CA PRO A 55 1.68 -4.08 -2.69
C PRO A 55 2.87 -4.91 -2.18
N VAL A 56 3.61 -5.48 -3.14
CA VAL A 56 4.95 -6.05 -2.95
C VAL A 56 5.87 -5.49 -4.03
N LEU A 57 7.05 -5.00 -3.67
CA LEU A 57 8.09 -4.56 -4.60
C LEU A 57 9.13 -5.65 -4.74
N GLU A 58 9.34 -6.12 -5.96
CA GLU A 58 10.45 -7.01 -6.32
C GLU A 58 11.69 -6.15 -6.61
N THR A 59 12.78 -6.42 -5.89
CA THR A 59 14.06 -5.73 -6.03
C THR A 59 15.18 -6.73 -6.33
N PRO A 60 16.36 -6.28 -6.80
CA PRO A 60 17.50 -7.19 -7.03
C PRO A 60 17.95 -7.94 -5.77
N ASP A 61 17.77 -7.35 -4.59
CA ASP A 61 18.26 -7.87 -3.31
C ASP A 61 17.18 -8.68 -2.55
N GLY A 62 15.96 -8.72 -3.10
CA GLY A 62 14.82 -9.41 -2.50
C GLY A 62 13.53 -8.59 -2.48
N PRO A 63 12.41 -9.20 -2.10
CA PRO A 63 11.11 -8.53 -2.07
C PRO A 63 10.96 -7.63 -0.84
N VAL A 64 10.25 -6.52 -1.02
CA VAL A 64 9.83 -5.61 0.06
C VAL A 64 8.32 -5.53 0.07
N PHE A 65 7.69 -5.79 1.21
CA PHE A 65 6.25 -5.60 1.43
C PHE A 65 6.01 -4.46 2.44
N GLU A 66 4.75 -4.08 2.64
CA GLU A 66 4.29 -2.84 3.30
C GLU A 66 4.47 -1.57 2.46
N SER A 67 3.35 -0.91 2.16
CA SER A 67 3.35 0.21 1.20
C SER A 67 4.19 1.42 1.62
N ASN A 68 4.19 1.77 2.91
CA ASN A 68 5.04 2.84 3.41
C ASN A 68 6.53 2.43 3.39
N ALA A 69 6.85 1.17 3.65
CA ALA A 69 8.23 0.67 3.57
C ALA A 69 8.75 0.68 2.12
N ILE A 70 7.91 0.24 1.18
CA ILE A 70 8.22 0.29 -0.26
C ILE A 70 8.44 1.74 -0.72
N ALA A 71 7.53 2.66 -0.39
CA ALA A 71 7.69 4.08 -0.74
C ALA A 71 9.01 4.64 -0.17
N ARG A 72 9.33 4.29 1.08
CA ARG A 72 10.59 4.69 1.71
C ARG A 72 11.82 4.13 1.02
N TYR A 73 11.77 2.87 0.60
CA TYR A 73 12.84 2.22 -0.15
C TYR A 73 13.06 2.91 -1.50
N VAL A 74 11.99 3.08 -2.29
CA VAL A 74 12.03 3.74 -3.59
C VAL A 74 12.62 5.14 -3.49
N THR A 75 12.16 5.94 -2.52
CA THR A 75 12.69 7.29 -2.31
C THR A 75 14.18 7.28 -2.00
N ARG A 76 14.66 6.36 -1.14
CA ARG A 76 16.07 6.27 -0.72
C ARG A 76 17.01 5.80 -1.83
N LEU A 77 16.52 5.21 -2.91
CA LEU A 77 17.37 4.85 -4.06
C LEU A 77 17.99 6.07 -4.74
N LYS A 78 17.41 7.26 -4.54
CA LYS A 78 18.01 8.52 -4.97
C LYS A 78 18.47 9.31 -3.75
N ALA A 79 19.79 9.44 -3.59
CA ALA A 79 20.40 10.16 -2.46
C ALA A 79 19.94 11.62 -2.39
N ASP A 80 19.84 12.28 -3.54
CA ASP A 80 19.34 13.66 -3.68
C ASP A 80 17.83 13.65 -3.97
N ASN A 81 17.03 13.24 -2.98
CA ASN A 81 15.57 13.27 -3.05
C ASN A 81 15.01 14.37 -2.13
N PRO A 82 13.97 15.10 -2.55
CA PRO A 82 13.36 16.14 -1.72
C PRO A 82 12.31 15.60 -0.73
N LEU A 83 11.97 14.31 -0.78
CA LEU A 83 10.76 13.77 -0.15
C LEU A 83 10.89 13.51 1.36
N PHE A 84 12.12 13.46 1.88
CA PHE A 84 12.38 13.23 3.30
C PHE A 84 12.75 14.48 4.10
N GLY A 85 12.76 15.64 3.44
CA GLY A 85 13.34 16.86 4.03
C GLY A 85 14.87 16.78 4.14
N SER A 86 15.46 17.85 4.63
CA SER A 86 16.90 18.05 4.78
C SER A 86 17.38 18.03 6.23
N SER A 87 16.46 17.94 7.20
CA SER A 87 16.78 17.90 8.64
C SER A 87 16.04 16.78 9.37
N LEU A 88 16.52 16.45 10.58
CA LEU A 88 15.90 15.42 11.42
C LEU A 88 14.44 15.76 11.77
N ILE A 89 14.13 17.04 12.01
CA ILE A 89 12.77 17.46 12.36
C ILE A 89 11.82 17.40 11.16
N GLU A 90 12.30 17.74 9.97
CA GLU A 90 11.50 17.60 8.73
C GLU A 90 11.21 16.14 8.42
N TYR A 91 12.22 15.26 8.53
CA TYR A 91 12.02 13.83 8.38
C TYR A 91 11.01 13.29 9.40
N ALA A 92 11.12 13.71 10.67
CA ALA A 92 10.17 13.32 11.71
C ALA A 92 8.74 13.77 11.38
N HIS A 93 8.55 14.98 10.83
CA HIS A 93 7.23 15.43 10.40
C HIS A 93 6.67 14.61 9.23
N VAL A 94 7.51 14.23 8.26
CA VAL A 94 7.09 13.34 7.17
C VAL A 94 6.62 12.00 7.72
N GLU A 95 7.41 11.38 8.60
CA GLU A 95 7.07 10.10 9.22
C GLU A 95 5.81 10.20 10.10
N GLN A 96 5.67 11.28 10.87
CA GLN A 96 4.49 11.56 11.69
C GLN A 96 3.20 11.52 10.85
N TRP A 97 3.19 12.16 9.68
CA TRP A 97 2.01 12.19 8.83
C TRP A 97 1.78 10.86 8.09
N ILE A 98 2.83 10.12 7.74
CA ILE A 98 2.71 8.77 7.17
C ILE A 98 2.04 7.82 8.18
N ASP A 99 2.49 7.85 9.43
CA ASP A 99 1.97 6.99 10.49
C ASP A 99 0.55 7.42 10.90
N PHE A 100 0.30 8.73 11.06
CA PHE A 100 -1.04 9.26 11.30
C PHE A 100 -2.04 8.84 10.21
N ALA A 101 -1.66 8.99 8.93
CA ALA A 101 -2.51 8.56 7.83
C ALA A 101 -2.80 7.05 7.85
N THR A 102 -1.84 6.24 8.30
CA THR A 102 -1.99 4.77 8.34
C THR A 102 -2.83 4.31 9.52
N LEU A 103 -2.57 4.87 10.70
CA LEU A 103 -3.15 4.40 11.97
C LEU A 103 -4.47 5.10 12.28
N GLU A 104 -4.60 6.39 11.99
CA GLU A 104 -5.77 7.19 12.37
C GLU A 104 -6.71 7.46 11.20
N ILE A 105 -6.21 7.61 9.97
CA ILE A 105 -7.08 7.88 8.82
C ILE A 105 -7.53 6.56 8.17
N ASP A 106 -6.59 5.78 7.64
CA ASP A 106 -6.88 4.57 6.86
C ASP A 106 -7.68 3.55 7.67
N ALA A 107 -7.24 3.23 8.89
CA ALA A 107 -7.92 2.24 9.74
C ALA A 107 -9.37 2.64 10.04
N ASN A 108 -9.61 3.91 10.34
CA ASN A 108 -10.94 4.41 10.67
C ASN A 108 -11.84 4.55 9.43
N ILE A 109 -11.31 5.04 8.29
CA ILE A 109 -12.08 5.13 7.04
C ILE A 109 -12.50 3.75 6.57
N LEU A 110 -11.63 2.75 6.63
CA LEU A 110 -11.96 1.38 6.18
C LEU A 110 -13.15 0.80 6.95
N ARG A 111 -13.28 1.10 8.25
CA ARG A 111 -14.43 0.69 9.08
C ARG A 111 -15.76 1.21 8.54
N TRP A 112 -15.76 2.39 7.91
CA TRP A 112 -16.94 2.98 7.29
C TRP A 112 -17.13 2.57 5.83
N LEU A 113 -16.03 2.50 5.08
CA LEU A 113 -16.04 2.27 3.64
C LEU A 113 -16.40 0.82 3.30
N ILE A 114 -15.71 -0.15 3.92
CA ILE A 114 -15.85 -1.58 3.59
C ILE A 114 -17.31 -2.07 3.65
N PRO A 115 -18.13 -1.70 4.65
CA PRO A 115 -19.55 -2.04 4.64
C PRO A 115 -20.38 -1.37 3.54
N ARG A 116 -20.04 -0.12 3.17
CA ARG A 116 -20.76 0.62 2.11
C ARG A 116 -20.52 0.06 0.73
N ILE A 117 -19.31 -0.47 0.49
CA ILE A 117 -18.97 -1.13 -0.78
C ILE A 117 -19.29 -2.63 -0.78
N GLY A 118 -20.03 -3.12 0.22
CA GLY A 118 -20.60 -4.47 0.24
C GLY A 118 -19.68 -5.59 0.74
N PHE A 119 -18.48 -5.26 1.22
CA PHE A 119 -17.48 -6.24 1.68
C PHE A 119 -17.54 -6.54 3.18
N ALA A 120 -18.41 -5.86 3.94
CA ALA A 120 -18.75 -6.21 5.32
C ALA A 120 -20.20 -5.84 5.65
N VAL A 121 -20.74 -6.40 6.75
CA VAL A 121 -22.08 -6.06 7.21
C VAL A 121 -22.04 -4.70 7.91
N SER A 122 -22.89 -3.77 7.48
CA SER A 122 -23.03 -2.48 8.16
C SER A 122 -23.85 -2.63 9.44
N PHE A 123 -23.51 -1.84 10.47
CA PHE A 123 -24.26 -1.81 11.72
C PHE A 123 -25.76 -1.47 11.51
N LEU A 124 -26.06 -0.68 10.46
CA LEU A 124 -27.44 -0.36 10.05
C LEU A 124 -28.21 -1.57 9.50
N ARG A 125 -27.54 -2.52 8.84
CA ARG A 125 -28.16 -3.74 8.31
C ARG A 125 -28.48 -4.73 9.43
N LEU A 126 -27.64 -4.79 10.47
CA LEU A 126 -27.87 -5.63 11.66
C LEU A 126 -29.10 -5.19 12.46
N ARG A 127 -29.33 -3.87 12.61
CA ARG A 127 -30.54 -3.37 13.30
C ARG A 127 -31.82 -3.69 12.55
N LYS A 128 -31.87 -3.58 11.22
CA LYS A 128 -33.08 -3.95 10.45
C LYS A 128 -33.46 -5.43 10.58
N LEU A 129 -32.48 -6.32 10.76
CA LEU A 129 -32.73 -7.75 10.97
C LEU A 129 -33.24 -8.07 12.38
N GLN A 130 -32.93 -7.25 13.38
CA GLN A 130 -33.39 -7.45 14.77
C GLN A 130 -34.83 -6.95 15.03
N PHE A 131 -35.43 -6.19 14.11
CA PHE A 131 -36.80 -5.67 14.23
C PHE A 131 -37.80 -6.34 13.25
N LEU A 132 -37.43 -7.49 12.66
CA LEU A 132 -38.28 -8.27 11.75
C LEU A 132 -38.93 -9.51 12.43
N HIS A 133 -39.04 -9.49 13.76
CA HIS A 133 -39.83 -10.43 14.57
C HIS A 133 -40.80 -9.63 15.44
#